data_AF-A0ABD3MN25-F1
#
_entry.id   AF-A0ABD3MN25-F1
#
_cell.length_a   1.000
_cell.length_b   1.000
_cell.length_c   1.000
_cell.angle_alpha   90.00
_cell.angle_beta   90.00
_cell.angle_gamma   90.00
#
_symmetry.space_group_name_H-M   'P 1'
#
loop_
_entity.id
_entity.type
_entity.pdbx_description
1 polymer ?
#
loop_
_entity_poly.entity_id
_entity_poly.type
_entity_poly.pdbx_seq_one_letter_code
_entity_poly.pdbx_strand_id
1 'polypeptide(L)'
;MGNRSSSAPSSSSASVGEQDGGGGSGWYLSPELQAKINQDFDSHILQNEWDKYRASHLQRHHQRESSYSDREAEIRQRMESFRERARQVHGRLDDAIDASRAKLSDLEVQVGHEIDRLYDKFEGDKTTGLSSRGECLDVRAELSHCYNTLKDGGECQVFVQKLDRCVTEALRASS
;
A
#
# COMPACT_ATOMS: atom_id res chain seq x y z
N MET A 1 -0.47 -35.00 -4.47
CA MET A 1 -0.75 -35.96 -5.57
C MET A 1 0.46 -35.98 -6.49
N GLY A 2 1.03 -37.15 -6.79
CA GLY A 2 2.19 -37.29 -7.68
C GLY A 2 2.99 -38.54 -7.39
N ASN A 3 2.62 -39.64 -8.05
CA ASN A 3 3.05 -41.01 -7.84
C ASN A 3 4.56 -41.24 -8.07
N ARG A 4 5.17 -42.04 -7.19
CA ARG A 4 6.41 -42.78 -7.46
C ARG A 4 6.04 -44.14 -8.04
N SER A 5 6.35 -44.37 -9.31
CA SER A 5 6.24 -45.69 -9.94
C SER A 5 7.58 -46.02 -10.57
N SER A 6 8.38 -46.80 -9.83
CA SER A 6 9.56 -47.48 -10.34
C SER A 6 9.13 -48.89 -10.71
N SER A 7 9.01 -49.17 -12.00
CA SER A 7 8.76 -50.51 -12.53
C SER A 7 9.96 -50.91 -13.37
N ALA A 8 10.84 -51.74 -12.81
CA ALA A 8 11.85 -52.45 -13.58
C ALA A 8 11.17 -53.57 -14.39
N PRO A 9 11.54 -53.82 -15.65
CA PRO A 9 11.23 -55.09 -16.29
C PRO A 9 12.36 -56.08 -16.06
N SER A 10 11.95 -57.20 -15.49
CA SER A 10 12.67 -58.46 -15.32
C SER A 10 13.18 -59.01 -16.64
N SER A 11 14.41 -59.51 -16.62
CA SER A 11 15.06 -60.29 -17.66
C SER A 11 14.30 -61.59 -17.93
N SER A 12 13.76 -61.73 -19.14
CA SER A 12 13.22 -62.98 -19.68
C SER A 12 14.36 -63.84 -20.24
N SER A 13 14.69 -64.91 -19.51
CA SER A 13 15.46 -66.04 -20.02
C SER A 13 14.58 -66.87 -20.94
N ALA A 14 14.87 -66.87 -22.23
CA ALA A 14 14.29 -67.78 -23.22
C ALA A 14 15.39 -68.71 -23.75
N SER A 15 15.15 -70.00 -23.56
CA SER A 15 15.95 -71.15 -23.99
C SER A 15 15.56 -71.62 -25.39
N VAL A 16 16.54 -71.84 -26.28
CA VAL A 16 16.58 -72.79 -27.43
C VAL A 16 18.07 -72.84 -27.83
N GLY A 17 18.82 -73.91 -28.10
CA GLY A 17 18.54 -75.27 -28.56
C GLY A 17 19.54 -75.57 -29.69
N GLU A 18 20.43 -76.55 -29.46
CA GLU A 18 21.24 -77.40 -30.36
C GLU A 18 22.00 -76.91 -31.62
N GLN A 19 23.23 -77.44 -31.71
CA GLN A 19 24.03 -77.89 -32.88
C GLN A 19 24.31 -76.88 -34.02
N ASP A 20 25.60 -76.59 -34.28
CA ASP A 20 26.36 -77.36 -35.29
C ASP A 20 27.82 -76.91 -35.38
N GLY A 21 28.70 -77.83 -35.76
CA GLY A 21 30.12 -77.58 -35.98
C GLY A 21 30.36 -76.80 -37.28
N GLY A 22 31.02 -75.65 -37.16
CA GLY A 22 31.54 -74.88 -38.28
C GLY A 22 32.84 -74.21 -37.89
N GLY A 23 33.96 -74.72 -38.40
CA GLY A 23 35.29 -74.15 -38.22
C GLY A 23 35.38 -72.74 -38.81
N GLY A 24 35.05 -71.74 -37.99
CA GLY A 24 35.45 -70.36 -38.21
C GLY A 24 36.69 -70.10 -37.35
N SER A 25 37.80 -69.71 -37.97
CA SER A 25 38.97 -69.19 -37.26
C SER A 25 38.62 -67.86 -36.60
N GLY A 26 37.90 -67.93 -35.48
CA GLY A 26 37.62 -66.80 -34.62
C GLY A 26 38.93 -66.42 -33.94
N TRP A 27 39.50 -65.28 -34.33
CA TRP A 27 40.52 -64.64 -33.52
C TRP A 27 39.85 -64.16 -32.24
N TYR A 28 39.83 -65.01 -31.21
CA TYR A 28 39.37 -64.61 -29.89
C TYR A 28 40.39 -63.62 -29.32
N LEU A 29 39.96 -62.39 -29.04
CA LEU A 29 40.76 -61.43 -28.30
C LEU A 29 41.16 -62.05 -26.97
N SER A 30 42.39 -61.80 -26.51
CA SER A 30 42.78 -62.24 -25.17
C SER A 30 41.81 -61.62 -24.15
N PRO A 31 41.42 -62.34 -23.08
CA PRO A 31 40.52 -61.82 -22.06
C PRO A 31 40.98 -60.48 -21.48
N GLU A 32 42.30 -60.28 -21.40
CA GLU A 32 42.92 -59.02 -20.95
C GLU A 32 42.70 -57.88 -21.95
N LEU A 33 42.83 -58.13 -23.25
CA LEU A 33 42.61 -57.12 -24.28
C LEU A 33 41.11 -56.75 -24.37
N GLN A 34 40.22 -57.73 -24.21
CA GLN A 34 38.79 -57.48 -24.20
C GLN A 34 38.35 -56.70 -22.95
N ALA A 35 38.91 -56.98 -21.77
CA ALA A 35 38.66 -56.20 -20.57
C ALA A 35 39.13 -54.74 -20.71
N LYS A 36 40.31 -54.52 -21.31
CA LYS A 36 40.84 -53.19 -21.56
C LYS A 36 39.97 -52.40 -22.55
N ILE A 37 39.54 -53.03 -23.64
CA ILE A 37 38.64 -52.42 -24.62
C ILE A 37 37.32 -51.99 -23.96
N ASN A 38 36.72 -52.85 -23.15
CA ASN A 38 35.49 -52.52 -22.43
C ASN A 38 35.70 -51.36 -21.45
N GLN A 39 36.81 -51.37 -20.69
CA GLN A 39 37.16 -50.28 -19.78
C GLN A 39 37.36 -48.95 -20.52
N ASP A 40 38.06 -48.97 -21.66
CA ASP A 40 38.28 -47.78 -22.48
C ASP A 40 36.94 -47.26 -23.04
N PHE A 41 36.05 -48.14 -23.52
CA PHE A 41 34.70 -47.78 -23.96
C PHE A 41 33.87 -47.16 -22.82
N ASP A 42 33.84 -47.78 -21.65
CA ASP A 42 33.10 -47.30 -20.48
C ASP A 42 33.64 -45.94 -20.01
N SER A 43 34.96 -45.77 -19.99
CA SER A 43 35.59 -44.50 -19.64
C SER A 43 35.19 -43.38 -20.61
N HIS A 44 35.16 -43.66 -21.91
CA HIS A 44 34.79 -42.69 -22.93
C HIS A 44 33.30 -42.33 -22.88
N ILE A 45 32.43 -43.29 -22.57
CA ILE A 45 30.99 -43.03 -22.37
C ILE A 45 30.81 -42.11 -21.16
N LEU A 46 31.42 -42.45 -20.02
CA LEU A 46 31.34 -41.65 -18.80
C LEU A 46 31.89 -40.22 -19.02
N GLN A 47 33.01 -40.08 -19.74
CA GLN A 47 33.58 -38.78 -20.08
C GLN A 47 32.58 -37.94 -20.88
N ASN A 48 31.97 -38.52 -21.91
CA ASN A 48 31.00 -37.82 -22.77
C ASN A 48 29.74 -37.42 -22.01
N GLU A 49 29.20 -38.31 -21.17
CA GLU A 49 28.03 -37.99 -20.35
C GLU A 49 28.35 -36.90 -19.33
N TRP A 50 29.54 -36.95 -18.74
CA TRP A 50 30.00 -35.93 -17.80
C TRP A 50 30.18 -34.57 -18.46
N ASP A 51 30.77 -34.52 -19.66
CA ASP A 51 30.93 -33.27 -20.39
C ASP A 51 29.60 -32.68 -20.85
N LYS A 52 28.65 -33.52 -21.30
CA LYS A 52 27.27 -33.09 -21.59
C LYS A 52 26.58 -32.52 -20.35
N TYR A 53 26.69 -33.20 -19.20
CA TYR A 53 26.13 -32.73 -17.95
C TYR A 53 26.75 -31.38 -17.54
N ARG A 54 28.09 -31.26 -17.60
CA ARG A 54 28.82 -30.04 -17.26
C ARG A 54 28.40 -28.87 -18.15
N ALA A 55 28.32 -29.08 -19.47
CA ALA A 55 27.87 -28.06 -20.41
C ALA A 55 26.43 -27.60 -20.11
N SER A 56 25.51 -28.56 -19.92
CA SER A 56 24.12 -28.25 -19.55
C SER A 56 24.01 -27.52 -18.20
N HIS A 57 24.83 -27.90 -17.23
CA HIS A 57 24.84 -27.26 -15.91
C HIS A 57 25.35 -25.82 -15.99
N LEU A 58 26.45 -25.58 -16.70
CA LEU A 58 26.99 -24.24 -16.93
C LEU A 58 26.00 -23.35 -17.69
N GLN A 59 25.35 -23.89 -18.73
CA GLN A 59 24.32 -23.15 -19.48
C GLN A 59 23.14 -22.74 -18.57
N ARG A 60 22.64 -23.67 -17.74
CA ARG A 60 21.56 -23.36 -16.78
C ARG A 60 22.00 -22.35 -15.72
N HIS A 61 23.25 -22.41 -15.29
CA HIS A 61 23.80 -21.40 -14.39
C HIS A 61 23.78 -20.01 -15.02
N HIS A 62 24.32 -19.89 -16.23
CA HIS A 62 24.38 -18.63 -16.95
C HIS A 62 22.99 -18.06 -17.25
N GLN A 63 22.03 -18.90 -17.65
CA GLN A 63 20.64 -18.49 -17.84
C GLN A 63 20.03 -17.95 -16.54
N ARG A 64 20.29 -18.59 -15.40
CA ARG A 64 19.82 -18.09 -14.11
C ARG A 64 20.43 -16.74 -13.80
N GLU A 65 21.75 -16.59 -13.90
CA GLU A 65 22.44 -15.31 -13.64
C GLU A 65 21.90 -14.17 -14.52
N SER A 66 21.72 -14.41 -15.81
CA SER A 66 21.10 -13.43 -16.72
C SER A 66 19.71 -13.06 -16.25
N SER A 67 18.85 -14.05 -15.97
CA SER A 67 17.48 -13.79 -15.52
C SER A 67 17.40 -13.04 -14.20
N TYR A 68 18.35 -13.29 -13.28
CA TYR A 68 18.46 -12.55 -12.02
C TYR A 68 18.87 -11.10 -12.29
N SER A 69 19.86 -10.87 -13.15
CA SER A 69 20.31 -9.52 -13.51
C SER A 69 19.19 -8.70 -14.18
N ASP A 70 18.47 -9.31 -15.13
CA ASP A 70 17.34 -8.67 -15.81
C ASP A 70 16.24 -8.28 -14.82
N ARG A 71 15.90 -9.20 -13.91
CA ARG A 71 14.88 -8.96 -12.89
C ARG A 71 15.31 -7.89 -11.88
N GLU A 72 16.58 -7.85 -11.51
CA GLU A 72 17.12 -6.82 -10.63
C GLU A 72 17.05 -5.43 -11.29
N ALA A 73 17.40 -5.34 -12.58
CA ALA A 73 17.29 -4.12 -13.36
C ALA A 73 15.83 -3.65 -13.45
N GLU A 74 14.88 -4.56 -13.72
CA GLU A 74 13.46 -4.26 -13.76
C GLU A 74 12.94 -3.73 -12.42
N ILE A 75 13.30 -4.38 -11.31
CA ILE A 75 12.91 -3.94 -9.96
C ILE A 75 13.46 -2.56 -9.66
N ARG A 76 14.73 -2.30 -10.01
CA ARG A 76 15.37 -1.00 -9.81
C ARG A 76 14.66 0.10 -10.61
N GLN A 77 14.32 -0.16 -11.87
CA GLN A 77 13.56 0.78 -12.71
C GLN A 77 12.16 1.05 -12.15
N ARG A 78 11.46 -0.01 -11.72
CA ARG A 78 10.13 0.13 -11.09
C ARG A 78 10.21 0.96 -9.81
N MET A 79 11.21 0.73 -8.97
CA MET A 79 11.43 1.51 -7.75
C MET A 79 11.66 3.00 -8.04
N GLU A 80 12.50 3.31 -9.03
CA GLU A 80 12.77 4.70 -9.40
C GLU A 80 11.51 5.38 -9.94
N SER A 81 10.74 4.70 -10.80
CA SER A 81 9.46 5.21 -11.30
C SER A 81 8.43 5.45 -10.19
N PHE A 82 8.48 4.64 -9.12
CA PHE A 82 7.58 4.79 -7.98
C PHE A 82 7.99 5.97 -7.13
N ARG A 83 9.29 6.13 -6.85
CA ARG A 83 9.83 7.30 -6.12
C ARG A 83 9.49 8.60 -6.82
N GLU A 84 9.62 8.63 -8.15
CA GLU A 84 9.32 9.83 -8.92
C GLU A 84 7.83 10.18 -8.87
N ARG A 85 6.95 9.19 -9.02
CA ARG A 85 5.50 9.39 -8.84
C ARG A 85 5.16 9.86 -7.43
N ALA A 86 5.78 9.27 -6.41
CA ALA A 86 5.57 9.69 -5.03
C ALA A 86 5.99 11.14 -4.81
N ARG A 87 7.16 11.56 -5.32
CA ARG A 87 7.61 12.97 -5.27
C ARG A 87 6.61 13.91 -5.91
N GLN A 88 6.08 13.57 -7.10
CA GLN A 88 5.10 14.41 -7.78
C GLN A 88 3.80 14.53 -7.00
N VAL A 89 3.32 13.43 -6.40
CA VAL A 89 2.11 13.45 -5.56
C VAL A 89 2.34 14.27 -4.29
N HIS A 90 3.47 14.08 -3.60
CA HIS A 90 3.81 14.85 -2.41
C HIS A 90 3.95 16.35 -2.72
N GLY A 91 4.64 16.72 -3.80
CA GLY A 91 4.74 18.13 -4.21
C GLY A 91 3.37 18.76 -4.46
N ARG A 92 2.47 18.06 -5.16
CA ARG A 92 1.09 18.56 -5.37
C ARG A 92 0.29 18.70 -4.07
N LEU A 93 0.50 17.80 -3.12
CA LEU A 93 -0.16 17.87 -1.82
C LEU A 93 0.39 19.04 -1.00
N ASP A 94 1.70 19.24 -0.99
CA ASP A 94 2.34 20.36 -0.31
C ASP A 94 1.85 21.70 -0.89
N ASP A 95 1.82 21.84 -2.22
CA ASP A 95 1.27 23.02 -2.89
C ASP A 95 -0.19 23.29 -2.51
N ALA A 96 -1.02 22.23 -2.42
CA ALA A 96 -2.42 22.35 -2.05
C ALA A 96 -2.59 22.72 -0.56
N ILE A 97 -1.74 22.20 0.33
CA ILE A 97 -1.71 22.53 1.74
C ILE A 97 -1.33 23.99 1.92
N ASP A 98 -0.28 24.45 1.24
CA ASP A 98 0.19 25.83 1.34
C ASP A 98 -0.84 26.81 0.79
N ALA A 99 -1.48 26.50 -0.34
CA ALA A 99 -2.58 27.30 -0.88
C ALA A 99 -3.78 27.36 0.08
N SER A 100 -4.09 26.26 0.77
CA SER A 100 -5.18 26.22 1.75
C SER A 100 -4.84 27.01 3.01
N ARG A 101 -3.58 26.92 3.48
CA ARG A 101 -3.08 27.71 4.61
C ARG A 101 -3.12 29.20 4.33
N ALA A 102 -2.67 29.63 3.14
CA ALA A 102 -2.72 31.03 2.72
C ALA A 102 -4.16 31.57 2.70
N LYS A 103 -5.11 30.80 2.15
CA LYS A 103 -6.54 31.20 2.16
C LYS A 103 -7.10 31.30 3.58
N LEU A 104 -6.71 30.39 4.47
CA LEU A 104 -7.13 30.43 5.86
C LEU A 104 -6.56 31.65 6.59
N SER A 105 -5.29 32.00 6.37
CA SER A 105 -4.71 33.21 6.97
C SER A 105 -5.38 34.48 6.44
N ASP A 106 -5.68 34.55 5.14
CA ASP A 106 -6.38 35.69 4.57
C ASP A 106 -7.80 35.83 5.16
N LEU A 107 -8.52 34.72 5.31
CA LEU A 107 -9.83 34.68 5.95
C LEU A 107 -9.77 35.06 7.44
N GLU A 108 -8.74 34.61 8.16
CA GLU A 108 -8.54 34.95 9.57
C GLU A 108 -8.36 36.45 9.74
N VAL A 109 -7.53 37.08 8.91
CA VAL A 109 -7.34 38.54 8.89
C VAL A 109 -8.64 39.28 8.54
N GLN A 110 -9.37 38.80 7.51
CA GLN A 110 -10.64 39.42 7.12
C GLN A 110 -11.67 39.35 8.24
N VAL A 111 -11.84 38.18 8.87
CA VAL A 111 -12.78 37.99 9.98
C VAL A 111 -12.36 38.83 11.19
N GLY A 112 -11.06 38.91 11.49
CA GLY A 112 -10.54 39.80 12.53
C GLY A 112 -10.95 41.26 12.31
N HIS A 113 -10.75 41.79 11.10
CA HIS A 113 -11.18 43.14 10.75
C HIS A 113 -12.70 43.34 10.81
N GLU A 114 -13.49 42.35 10.40
CA GLU A 114 -14.95 42.41 10.49
C GLU A 114 -15.43 42.40 11.93
N ILE A 115 -14.80 41.61 12.81
CA ILE A 115 -15.07 41.60 14.25
C ILE A 115 -14.70 42.95 14.87
N ASP A 116 -13.52 43.49 14.61
CA ASP A 116 -13.08 44.80 15.12
C ASP A 116 -14.05 45.90 14.69
N ARG A 117 -14.46 45.90 13.41
CA ARG A 117 -15.45 46.84 12.88
C ARG A 117 -16.81 46.72 13.57
N LEU A 118 -17.26 45.50 13.87
CA LEU A 118 -18.50 45.28 14.61
C LEU A 118 -18.35 45.76 16.05
N TYR A 119 -17.23 45.46 16.69
CA TYR A 119 -16.92 45.91 18.04
C TYR A 119 -16.95 47.44 18.13
N ASP A 120 -16.30 48.14 17.21
CA ASP A 120 -16.31 49.61 17.13
C ASP A 120 -17.72 50.18 16.94
N LYS A 121 -18.57 49.53 16.14
CA LYS A 121 -19.96 49.96 15.96
C LYS A 121 -20.79 49.78 17.23
N PHE A 122 -20.61 48.68 17.96
CA PHE A 122 -21.39 48.38 19.15
C PHE A 122 -20.87 49.08 20.42
N GLU A 123 -19.59 49.42 20.49
CA GLU A 123 -19.02 50.24 21.57
C GLU A 123 -19.11 51.74 21.29
N GLY A 124 -18.94 52.18 20.03
CA GLY A 124 -19.09 53.58 19.64
C GLY A 124 -20.48 54.14 19.89
N ASP A 125 -21.52 53.31 19.74
CA ASP A 125 -22.92 53.67 20.04
C ASP A 125 -23.24 53.76 21.54
N LYS A 126 -22.32 53.40 22.45
CA LYS A 126 -22.53 53.56 23.90
C LYS A 126 -22.31 55.00 24.39
N THR A 127 -21.81 55.91 23.55
CA THR A 127 -21.49 57.30 23.96
C THR A 127 -22.44 58.37 23.44
N THR A 128 -23.38 58.03 22.55
CA THR A 128 -24.48 58.92 22.15
C THR A 128 -25.77 58.49 22.83
N GLY A 129 -26.29 59.37 23.68
CA GLY A 129 -27.31 59.08 24.67
C GLY A 129 -28.60 58.44 24.16
N LEU A 130 -29.26 57.76 25.10
CA LEU A 130 -30.71 57.62 25.19
C LEU A 130 -31.41 57.14 23.91
N SER A 131 -31.54 55.82 23.78
CA SER A 131 -32.79 55.25 23.29
C SER A 131 -33.07 53.95 24.03
N SER A 132 -34.31 53.80 24.47
CA SER A 132 -34.95 52.72 25.24
C SER A 132 -34.85 51.29 24.67
N ARG A 133 -33.72 50.90 24.07
CA ARG A 133 -33.61 49.69 23.25
C ARG A 133 -32.95 48.51 23.97
N GLY A 134 -33.23 48.37 25.27
CA GLY A 134 -32.53 47.42 26.13
C GLY A 134 -33.37 46.64 27.15
N GLU A 135 -34.70 46.79 27.17
CA GLU A 135 -35.54 46.30 28.28
C GLU A 135 -35.43 44.78 28.56
N CYS A 136 -35.04 43.98 27.56
CA CYS A 136 -34.88 42.53 27.70
C CYS A 136 -33.47 42.00 27.41
N LEU A 137 -32.46 42.88 27.32
CA LEU A 137 -31.09 42.46 26.99
C LEU A 137 -30.45 41.62 28.10
N ASP A 138 -30.73 41.95 29.36
CA ASP A 138 -30.18 41.21 30.51
C ASP A 138 -30.73 39.78 30.57
N VAL A 139 -32.04 39.62 30.36
CA VAL A 139 -32.68 38.29 30.32
C VAL A 139 -32.19 37.45 29.14
N ARG A 140 -31.88 38.10 28.01
CA ARG A 140 -31.28 37.45 26.84
C ARG A 140 -29.84 37.01 27.11
N ALA A 141 -29.07 37.80 27.85
CA ALA A 141 -27.71 37.44 28.25
C ALA A 141 -27.71 36.23 29.22
N GLU A 142 -28.62 36.19 30.19
CA GLU A 142 -28.80 35.06 31.10
C GLU A 142 -29.17 33.77 30.37
N LEU A 143 -30.08 33.85 29.38
CA LEU A 143 -30.47 32.70 28.57
C LEU A 143 -29.29 32.16 27.73
N SER A 144 -28.51 33.06 27.12
CA SER A 144 -27.32 32.67 26.37
C SER A 144 -26.25 32.05 27.26
N HIS A 145 -26.10 32.55 28.49
CA HIS A 145 -25.18 31.97 29.47
C HIS A 145 -25.63 30.57 29.89
N CYS A 146 -26.94 30.35 30.08
CA CYS A 146 -27.49 29.05 30.42
C CYS A 146 -27.20 28.00 29.33
N TYR A 147 -27.45 28.29 28.05
CA TYR A 147 -27.17 27.33 26.96
C TYR A 147 -25.68 27.06 26.73
N ASN A 148 -24.82 28.03 27.05
CA ASN A 148 -23.38 27.86 26.91
C ASN A 148 -22.75 27.09 28.09
N THR A 149 -23.41 27.06 29.25
CA THR A 149 -22.90 26.38 30.46
C THR A 149 -23.56 25.03 30.70
N LEU A 150 -24.85 24.88 30.38
CA LEU A 150 -25.61 23.66 30.55
C LEU A 150 -25.93 23.04 29.18
N LYS A 151 -25.50 21.79 28.97
CA LYS A 151 -25.73 21.05 27.71
C LYS A 151 -27.16 20.55 27.56
N ASP A 152 -27.91 20.46 28.65
CA ASP A 152 -29.30 20.00 28.66
C ASP A 152 -30.26 21.20 28.65
N GLY A 153 -30.92 21.41 27.50
CA GLY A 153 -31.76 22.59 27.26
C GLY A 153 -33.04 22.70 28.11
N GLY A 154 -33.36 21.68 28.92
CA GLY A 154 -34.55 21.66 29.78
C GLY A 154 -34.49 22.65 30.94
N GLU A 155 -33.32 22.85 31.55
CA GLU A 155 -33.15 23.76 32.69
C GLU A 155 -33.15 25.24 32.26
N CYS A 156 -32.83 25.51 31.00
CA CYS A 156 -32.85 26.86 30.43
C CYS A 156 -34.26 27.35 30.06
N GLN A 157 -35.27 26.48 30.13
CA GLN A 157 -36.66 26.81 29.76
C GLN A 157 -37.26 27.92 30.64
N VAL A 158 -36.80 28.06 31.88
CA VAL A 158 -37.21 29.15 32.79
C VAL A 158 -36.76 30.51 32.24
N PHE A 159 -35.55 30.60 31.69
CA PHE A 159 -35.03 31.83 31.09
C PHE A 159 -35.72 32.15 29.76
N VAL A 160 -36.15 31.13 29.00
CA VAL A 160 -36.97 31.31 27.80
C VAL A 160 -38.32 31.95 28.16
N GLN A 161 -38.99 31.44 29.20
CA GLN A 161 -40.27 32.01 29.66
C GLN A 161 -40.12 33.44 30.20
N LYS A 162 -39.02 33.74 30.90
CA LYS A 162 -38.70 35.09 31.35
C LYS A 162 -38.47 36.05 30.18
N LEU A 163 -37.77 35.61 29.15
CA LEU A 163 -37.52 36.41 27.96
C LEU A 163 -38.83 36.69 27.21
N ASP A 164 -39.68 35.66 27.04
CA ASP A 164 -40.99 35.78 26.39
C ASP A 164 -41.91 36.75 27.14
N ARG A 165 -41.93 36.68 28.47
CA ARG A 165 -42.68 37.61 29.31
C ARG A 165 -42.14 39.05 29.20
N CYS A 166 -40.83 39.22 29.26
CA CYS A 166 -40.20 40.53 29.12
C CYS A 166 -40.53 41.16 27.75
N VAL A 167 -40.40 40.41 26.66
CA VAL A 167 -40.71 40.90 25.31
C VAL A 167 -42.19 41.22 25.18
N THR A 168 -43.07 40.40 25.75
CA THR A 168 -44.53 40.64 25.72
C THR A 168 -44.92 41.90 26.50
N GLU A 169 -44.31 42.13 27.66
CA GLU A 169 -44.54 43.33 28.47
C GLU A 169 -43.96 44.59 27.81
N ALA A 170 -42.76 44.51 27.23
CA ALA A 170 -42.15 45.59 26.45
C ALA A 170 -42.98 45.95 25.20
N LEU A 171 -43.50 44.95 24.48
CA LEU A 171 -44.38 45.18 23.32
C LEU A 171 -45.69 45.86 23.74
N ARG A 172 -46.26 45.50 24.89
CA ARG A 172 -47.47 46.15 25.44
C ARG A 172 -47.21 47.55 25.99
N ALA A 173 -46.03 47.82 26.53
CA ALA A 173 -45.64 49.15 26.99
C ALA A 173 -45.34 50.11 25.84
N SER A 174 -45.04 49.57 24.65
CA SER A 174 -44.76 50.33 23.43
C SER A 174 -46.00 50.65 22.56
N SER A 175 -47.18 50.14 22.94
CA SER A 175 -48.49 50.39 22.29
C SER A 175 -49.34 51.36 23.08
#